data_AF-A0A7S1ML40-F1
#
_entry.id   AF-A0A7S1ML40-F1
#
_cell.length_a   1.000
_cell.length_b   1.000
_cell.length_c   1.000
_cell.angle_alpha   90.00
_cell.angle_beta   90.00
_cell.angle_gamma   90.00
#
_symmetry.space_group_name_H-M   'P 1'
#
loop_
_entity.id
_entity.type
_entity.pdbx_description
1 polymer ?
#
loop_
_entity_poly.entity_id
_entity_poly.type
_entity_poly.pdbx_seq_one_letter_code
_entity_poly.pdbx_strand_id
1 'polypeptide(L)'
;CRVPSIRWLEPPFLTRYRLGEGQDAHLDSKERPSDEASPDEHERFLEMGGQRMVQCLCYLNDVDLDAHDGATKFLKESLGGLRVQPRAGSALVFCTAFADGQ
;
A
#
# COMPACT_ATOMS: atom_id res chain seq x y z
N CYS A 1 6.48 9.20 14.31
CA CYS A 1 5.15 9.39 14.92
C CYS A 1 4.58 8.04 15.34
N ARG A 2 4.53 7.75 16.65
CA ARG A 2 3.70 6.65 17.18
C ARG A 2 2.43 7.28 17.73
N VAL A 3 1.26 6.90 17.21
CA VAL A 3 -0.01 7.30 17.81
C VAL A 3 -0.22 6.41 19.04
N PRO A 4 -0.19 6.93 20.27
CA PRO A 4 -0.01 6.12 21.49
C PRO A 4 -1.08 5.03 21.75
N SER A 5 -2.23 5.11 21.08
CA SER A 5 -3.36 4.18 21.24
C SER A 5 -3.48 3.13 20.13
N ILE A 6 -2.72 3.22 19.02
CA ILE A 6 -2.87 2.29 17.89
C ILE A 6 -1.63 1.42 17.78
N ARG A 7 -1.73 0.19 18.30
CA ARG A 7 -0.65 -0.81 18.29
C ARG A 7 -0.55 -1.61 16.98
N TRP A 8 -1.54 -1.47 16.11
CA TRP A 8 -1.73 -2.30 14.91
C TRP A 8 -1.40 -1.58 13.60
N LEU A 9 -0.76 -0.40 13.68
CA LEU A 9 -0.32 0.34 12.51
C LEU A 9 1.17 0.13 12.30
N GLU A 10 1.55 -0.24 11.09
CA GLU A 10 2.93 -0.17 10.65
C GLU A 10 3.42 1.29 10.77
N PRO A 11 4.70 1.51 11.13
CA PRO A 11 5.27 2.85 11.11
C PRO A 11 5.12 3.48 9.72
N PRO A 12 4.85 4.80 9.63
CA PRO A 12 4.77 5.46 8.34
C PRO A 12 6.09 5.34 7.59
N PHE A 13 6.02 4.98 6.31
CA PHE A 13 7.16 4.91 5.41
C PHE A 13 7.13 6.10 4.45
N LEU A 14 8.29 6.72 4.22
CA LEU A 14 8.44 7.85 3.31
C LEU A 14 9.23 7.42 2.07
N THR A 15 8.60 7.55 0.90
CA THR A 15 9.26 7.33 -0.39
C THR A 15 9.37 8.64 -1.14
N ARG A 16 10.50 8.83 -1.85
CA ARG A 16 10.70 9.93 -2.78
C ARG A 16 11.08 9.35 -4.14
N TYR A 17 10.29 9.69 -5.17
CA TYR A 17 10.61 9.38 -6.56
C TYR A 17 11.16 10.62 -7.26
N ARG A 18 12.18 10.44 -8.08
CA ARG A 18 12.70 11.44 -9.03
C ARG A 18 12.01 11.26 -10.38
N LEU A 19 12.20 12.23 -11.28
CA LEU A 19 11.68 12.13 -12.64
C LEU A 19 12.20 10.85 -13.32
N GLY A 20 11.29 10.05 -13.88
CA GLY A 20 11.59 8.77 -14.51
C GLY A 20 11.69 7.58 -13.55
N GLU A 21 11.68 7.81 -12.24
CA GLU A 21 11.55 6.73 -11.25
C GLU A 21 10.07 6.39 -11.05
N GLY A 22 9.82 5.13 -10.69
CA GLY A 22 8.49 4.64 -10.39
C GLY A 22 8.57 3.39 -9.54
N GLN A 23 7.40 2.82 -9.28
CA GLN A 23 7.28 1.52 -8.64
C GLN A 23 6.56 0.59 -9.59
N ASP A 24 7.12 -0.61 -9.76
CA ASP A 24 6.46 -1.65 -10.54
C ASP A 24 5.12 -2.05 -9.90
N ALA A 25 4.24 -2.62 -10.72
CA ALA A 25 2.98 -3.15 -10.24
C ALA A 25 3.20 -4.23 -9.17
N HIS A 26 2.51 -4.11 -8.04
CA HIS A 26 2.63 -5.01 -6.91
C HIS A 26 1.33 -5.07 -6.12
N LEU A 27 1.25 -6.01 -5.19
CA LEU A 27 0.21 -6.09 -4.18
C LEU A 27 0.80 -5.68 -2.82
N ASP A 28 0.07 -4.83 -2.10
CA ASP A 28 0.44 -4.43 -0.74
C ASP A 28 0.02 -5.46 0.32
N SER A 29 -0.89 -6.38 -0.03
CA SER A 29 -1.28 -7.48 0.86
C SER A 29 -0.09 -8.40 1.12
N LYS A 30 0.09 -8.77 2.39
CA LYS A 30 0.98 -9.87 2.76
C LYS A 30 0.15 -11.15 2.77
N GLU A 31 0.56 -12.12 1.96
CA GLU A 31 -0.13 -13.41 1.91
C GLU A 31 -0.04 -14.10 3.28
N ARG A 32 -1.17 -14.64 3.72
CA ARG A 32 -1.24 -15.44 4.93
C ARG A 32 -0.57 -16.79 4.64
N PRO A 33 0.29 -17.31 5.53
CA PRO A 33 0.81 -18.66 5.41
C PRO A 33 -0.35 -19.67 5.35
N SER A 34 -0.19 -20.74 4.56
CA SER A 34 -1.17 -21.83 4.50
C SER A 34 -1.30 -22.53 5.86
N ASP A 35 -2.37 -23.30 6.06
CA ASP A 35 -2.57 -24.06 7.29
C ASP A 35 -1.51 -25.18 7.49
N GLU A 36 -0.76 -25.52 6.44
CA GLU A 36 0.34 -26.48 6.46
C GLU A 36 1.71 -25.83 6.69
N ALA A 37 1.77 -24.49 6.81
CA ALA A 37 3.01 -23.77 6.99
C ALA A 37 3.68 -24.08 8.33
N SER A 38 5.00 -23.94 8.37
CA SER A 38 5.78 -24.17 9.58
C SER A 38 5.46 -23.14 10.67
N PRO A 39 5.64 -23.46 11.96
CA PRO A 39 5.48 -22.50 13.06
C PRO A 39 6.31 -21.21 12.86
N ASP A 40 7.53 -21.34 12.33
CA ASP A 40 8.42 -20.20 12.07
C ASP A 40 7.87 -19.25 11.00
N GLU A 41 7.18 -19.78 9.97
CA GLU A 41 6.53 -18.97 8.94
C GLU A 41 5.33 -18.20 9.51
N HIS A 42 4.55 -18.85 10.38
CA HIS A 42 3.47 -18.19 11.11
C HIS A 42 3.99 -17.10 12.05
N GLU A 43 5.06 -17.36 12.80
CA GLU A 43 5.66 -16.38 13.71
C GLU A 43 6.18 -15.16 12.93
N ARG A 44 6.93 -15.38 11.84
CA ARG A 44 7.42 -14.30 10.97
C ARG A 44 6.27 -13.47 10.38
N PHE A 45 5.17 -14.11 9.96
CA PHE A 45 3.99 -13.38 9.47
C PHE A 45 3.42 -12.44 10.54
N LEU A 46 3.31 -12.91 11.78
CA LEU A 46 2.83 -12.12 12.91
C LEU A 46 3.80 -11.00 13.30
N GLU A 47 5.11 -11.24 13.28
CA GLU A 47 6.14 -10.23 13.54
C GLU A 47 6.11 -9.10 12.51
N MET A 48 5.79 -9.42 11.25
CA MET A 48 5.58 -8.43 10.19
C MET A 48 4.27 -7.64 10.35
N GLY A 49 3.47 -7.90 11.39
CA GLY A 49 2.18 -7.25 11.63
C GLY A 49 0.99 -7.93 10.95
N GLY A 50 1.19 -9.11 10.37
CA GLY A 50 0.16 -9.87 9.66
C GLY A 50 -0.23 -9.27 8.30
N GLN A 51 -1.44 -9.57 7.85
CA GLN A 51 -1.96 -9.12 6.56
C GLN A 51 -2.31 -7.64 6.60
N ARG A 52 -1.80 -6.86 5.63
CA ARG A 52 -2.26 -5.49 5.42
C ARG A 52 -3.68 -5.51 4.86
N MET A 53 -4.61 -4.85 5.56
CA MET A 53 -6.01 -4.73 5.13
C MET A 53 -6.27 -3.43 4.37
N VAL A 54 -5.60 -2.34 4.77
CA VAL A 54 -5.79 -0.99 4.21
C VAL A 54 -4.43 -0.33 4.02
N GLN A 55 -4.25 0.31 2.87
CA GLN A 55 -3.13 1.21 2.60
C GLN A 55 -3.64 2.65 2.60
N CYS A 56 -2.88 3.55 3.24
CA CYS A 56 -3.10 4.99 3.21
C CYS A 56 -1.84 5.66 2.65
N LEU A 57 -1.96 6.24 1.46
CA LEU A 57 -0.90 7.01 0.81
C LEU A 57 -1.18 8.49 0.98
N CYS A 58 -0.27 9.21 1.64
CA CYS A 58 -0.33 10.67 1.75
C CYS A 58 0.60 11.29 0.71
N TYR A 59 0.05 12.12 -0.18
CA TYR A 59 0.84 12.84 -1.17
C TYR A 59 1.38 14.13 -0.57
N LEU A 60 2.70 14.28 -0.54
CA LEU A 60 3.38 15.40 0.12
C LEU A 60 3.69 16.57 -0.83
N ASN A 61 3.58 16.34 -2.14
CA ASN A 61 3.78 17.35 -3.18
C ASN A 61 2.81 17.09 -4.34
N ASP A 62 2.52 18.16 -5.09
CA ASP A 62 1.79 18.06 -6.35
C ASP A 62 2.66 17.40 -7.42
N VAL A 63 2.01 16.65 -8.32
CA VAL A 63 2.64 16.10 -9.52
C VAL A 63 1.78 16.43 -10.73
N ASP A 64 2.41 17.03 -11.74
CA ASP A 64 1.80 17.29 -13.04
C ASP A 64 1.87 16.01 -13.89
N LEU A 65 0.72 15.36 -14.07
CA LEU A 65 0.65 14.10 -14.81
C LEU A 65 0.85 14.28 -16.32
N ASP A 66 0.47 15.44 -16.87
CA ASP A 66 0.55 15.70 -18.30
C ASP A 66 2.00 15.92 -18.73
N ALA A 67 2.81 16.51 -17.84
CA ALA A 67 4.23 16.74 -18.07
C ALA A 67 5.14 15.57 -17.63
N HIS A 68 4.78 14.84 -16.55
CA HIS A 68 5.75 14.00 -15.83
C HIS A 68 5.24 12.59 -15.45
N ASP A 69 4.01 12.21 -15.82
CA ASP A 69 3.32 11.02 -15.27
C ASP A 69 3.37 11.00 -13.72
N GLY A 70 3.53 9.84 -13.08
CA GLY A 70 3.62 9.74 -11.61
C GLY A 70 2.26 9.54 -10.90
N ALA A 71 1.22 9.17 -11.64
CA ALA A 71 -0.05 8.78 -11.04
C ALA A 71 0.08 7.47 -10.26
N THR A 72 -0.66 7.30 -9.16
CA THR A 72 -0.94 5.96 -8.63
C THR A 72 -1.94 5.28 -9.56
N LYS A 73 -1.59 4.12 -10.11
CA LYS A 73 -2.37 3.41 -11.12
C LYS A 73 -2.91 2.11 -10.55
N PHE A 74 -4.21 1.86 -10.71
CA PHE A 74 -4.82 0.59 -10.38
C PHE A 74 -5.06 -0.22 -11.66
N LEU A 75 -4.42 -1.38 -11.74
CA LEU A 75 -4.39 -2.18 -12.97
C LEU A 75 -5.51 -3.21 -13.08
N LYS A 76 -6.34 -3.36 -12.04
CA LYS A 76 -7.48 -4.30 -12.08
C LYS A 76 -8.49 -3.81 -13.10
N GLU A 77 -8.89 -4.68 -14.04
CA GLU A 77 -9.80 -4.33 -15.14
C GLU A 77 -11.12 -3.74 -14.63
N SER A 78 -11.66 -4.25 -13.52
CA SER A 78 -12.89 -3.76 -12.90
C SER A 78 -12.81 -2.30 -12.43
N LEU A 79 -11.61 -1.73 -12.34
CA LEU A 79 -11.36 -0.33 -11.99
C LEU A 79 -11.17 0.55 -13.24
N GLY A 80 -11.29 0.00 -14.45
CA GLY A 80 -11.33 0.76 -15.69
C GLY A 80 -10.08 1.60 -15.96
N GLY A 81 -8.91 1.14 -15.50
CA GLY A 81 -7.67 1.90 -15.63
C GLY A 81 -7.62 3.15 -14.75
N LEU A 82 -8.25 3.11 -13.56
CA LEU A 82 -8.23 4.19 -12.59
C LEU A 82 -6.80 4.68 -12.30
N ARG A 83 -6.63 6.00 -12.42
CA ARG A 83 -5.40 6.73 -12.11
C ARG A 83 -5.71 7.85 -11.13
N VAL A 84 -4.88 7.98 -10.10
CA VAL A 84 -5.01 9.02 -9.08
C VAL A 84 -3.83 9.98 -9.20
N GLN A 85 -4.13 11.26 -9.39
CA GLN A 85 -3.13 12.33 -9.40
C GLN A 85 -2.69 12.65 -7.97
N PRO A 86 -1.37 12.63 -7.68
CA PRO A 86 -0.84 13.15 -6.44
C PRO A 86 -1.12 14.65 -6.30
N ARG A 87 -1.81 15.03 -5.22
CA ARG A 87 -2.01 16.42 -4.82
C ARG A 87 -1.55 16.64 -3.40
N ALA A 88 -0.75 17.67 -3.16
CA ALA A 88 -0.17 17.95 -1.85
C ALA A 88 -1.26 18.03 -0.77
N GLY A 89 -1.07 17.29 0.33
CA GLY A 89 -2.01 17.25 1.45
C GLY A 89 -3.20 16.32 1.26
N SER A 90 -3.38 15.71 0.09
CA SER A 90 -4.41 14.68 -0.12
C SER A 90 -3.93 13.30 0.35
N ALA A 91 -4.89 12.42 0.65
CA ALA A 91 -4.64 11.03 0.98
C ALA A 91 -5.49 10.11 0.08
N LEU A 92 -4.87 9.04 -0.43
CA LEU A 92 -5.52 7.94 -1.11
C LEU A 92 -5.59 6.75 -0.15
N VAL A 93 -6.82 6.29 0.14
CA VAL A 93 -7.07 5.15 1.02
C VAL A 93 -7.76 4.04 0.24
N PHE A 94 -7.23 2.82 0.29
CA PHE A 94 -7.81 1.67 -0.40
C PHE A 94 -7.57 0.37 0.36
N CYS A 95 -8.46 -0.61 0.15
CA CYS A 95 -8.32 -1.93 0.72
C CYS A 95 -7.30 -2.75 -0.09
N THR A 96 -6.35 -3.36 0.60
CA THR A 96 -5.29 -4.18 -0.01
C THR A 96 -5.64 -5.67 -0.04
N ALA A 97 -6.56 -6.09 0.83
CA ALA A 97 -7.13 -7.42 0.89
C ALA A 97 -8.66 -7.35 0.99
N PHE A 98 -9.36 -8.34 0.44
CA PHE A 98 -10.80 -8.48 0.63
C PHE A 98 -11.09 -9.11 1.99
N ALA A 99 -12.26 -8.79 2.55
CA ALA A 99 -12.64 -9.18 3.90
C ALA A 99 -13.04 -10.65 4.06
N ASP A 100 -13.01 -11.45 2.98
CA ASP A 100 -13.40 -12.86 3.00
C ASP A 100 -12.33 -13.80 3.55
N GLY A 101 -11.10 -13.30 3.78
CA GLY A 101 -10.07 -14.05 4.51
C GLY A 101 -9.62 -15.32 3.79
N GLN A 102 -9.82 -15.38 2.47
CA GLN A 102 -9.26 -16.38 1.57
C GLN A 102 -8.20 -15.74 0.66
#